data_AF-A0A958QGL6-F1
#
_entry.id   AF-A0A958QGL6-F1
#
_cell.length_a   1.000
_cell.length_b   1.000
_cell.length_c   1.000
_cell.angle_alpha   90.00
_cell.angle_beta   90.00
_cell.angle_gamma   90.00
#
_symmetry.space_group_name_H-M   'P 1'
#
loop_
_entity.id
_entity.type
_entity.pdbx_description
1 polymer ?
#
loop_
_entity_poly.entity_id
_entity_poly.type
_entity_poly.pdbx_seq_one_letter_code
_entity_poly.pdbx_strand_id
1 'polypeptide(L)'
;MKRTLQIALFVLITACSSGASVDELVMQLKDADPDIRNNAAIELALKGEDAKTAVYPLSRLLLDDNDGVRSAASYALRKIGTHDAIRVINAHEIRGMRS
;
A
#
# COMPACT_ATOMS: atom_id res chain seq x y z
N MET A 1 18.56 -19.81 -20.17
CA MET A 1 17.28 -19.12 -19.93
C MET A 1 16.88 -19.23 -18.44
N LYS A 2 17.75 -18.84 -17.51
CA LYS A 2 17.56 -19.03 -16.05
C LYS A 2 17.61 -17.67 -15.31
N ARG A 3 16.93 -16.65 -15.85
CA ARG A 3 16.94 -15.27 -15.30
C ARG A 3 15.56 -14.74 -14.92
N THR A 4 14.50 -15.51 -15.14
CA THR A 4 13.12 -15.14 -14.80
C THR A 4 12.61 -15.73 -13.48
N LEU A 5 13.41 -16.58 -12.81
CA LEU A 5 13.00 -17.23 -11.55
C LEU A 5 13.74 -16.71 -10.29
N GLN A 6 14.53 -15.64 -10.40
CA GLN A 6 15.32 -15.13 -9.27
C GLN A 6 14.63 -13.99 -8.50
N ILE A 7 13.49 -13.49 -8.98
CA ILE A 7 12.75 -12.40 -8.31
C ILE A 7 11.60 -12.95 -7.44
N ALA A 8 11.01 -14.10 -7.80
CA ALA A 8 9.86 -14.66 -7.10
C ALA A 8 10.19 -15.50 -5.83
N LEU A 9 11.47 -15.65 -5.46
CA LEU A 9 11.89 -16.54 -4.36
C LEU A 9 12.60 -15.81 -3.20
N PHE A 10 12.83 -14.49 -3.29
CA PHE A 10 13.64 -13.79 -2.27
C PHE A 10 12.84 -13.30 -1.04
N VAL A 11 11.51 -13.38 -1.04
CA VAL A 11 10.68 -12.76 0.03
C VAL A 11 10.19 -13.78 1.08
N LEU A 12 10.32 -15.09 0.82
CA LEU A 12 9.78 -16.13 1.73
C LEU A 12 10.68 -16.48 2.93
N ILE A 13 11.85 -15.86 3.11
CA ILE A 13 12.77 -16.18 4.23
C ILE A 13 13.39 -14.92 4.85
N THR A 14 12.56 -13.95 5.23
CA THR A 14 13.00 -12.98 6.25
C THR A 14 11.94 -12.85 7.33
N ALA A 15 11.59 -14.00 7.90
CA ALA A 15 11.20 -14.08 9.30
C ALA A 15 12.45 -13.79 10.17
N CYS A 16 12.80 -12.52 10.32
CA CYS A 16 13.50 -12.03 11.49
C CYS A 16 12.67 -10.89 12.03
N SER A 17 12.24 -10.99 13.28
CA SER A 17 11.24 -10.17 13.94
C SER A 17 11.64 -8.68 14.03
N SER A 18 11.44 -7.95 12.94
CA SER A 18 11.50 -6.49 12.84
C SER A 18 10.58 -6.15 11.68
N GLY A 19 9.38 -5.61 11.95
CA GLY A 19 8.35 -5.41 10.92
C GLY A 19 8.89 -4.71 9.67
N ALA A 20 8.38 -5.10 8.48
CA ALA A 20 8.89 -4.62 7.19
C ALA A 20 9.05 -3.09 7.17
N SER A 21 10.12 -2.60 6.56
CA SER A 21 10.37 -1.17 6.41
C SER A 21 9.29 -0.51 5.54
N VAL A 22 9.13 0.81 5.64
CA VAL A 22 8.18 1.55 4.79
C VAL A 22 8.50 1.35 3.31
N ASP A 23 9.78 1.32 2.93
CA ASP A 23 10.20 1.15 1.54
C ASP A 23 9.88 -0.25 0.99
N GLU A 24 10.07 -1.30 1.80
CA GLU A 24 9.69 -2.66 1.44
C GLU A 24 8.18 -2.79 1.23
N LEU A 25 7.39 -2.22 2.14
CA LEU A 25 5.93 -2.20 2.00
C LEU A 25 5.49 -1.43 0.76
N VAL A 26 6.13 -0.30 0.44
CA VAL A 26 5.88 0.45 -0.80
C VAL A 26 6.19 -0.37 -2.06
N MET A 27 7.17 -1.29 -2.01
CA MET A 27 7.39 -2.23 -3.12
C MET A 27 6.26 -3.26 -3.22
N GLN A 28 5.81 -3.81 -2.09
CA GLN A 28 4.72 -4.79 -2.03
C GLN A 28 3.37 -4.23 -2.50
N LEU A 29 3.14 -2.91 -2.38
CA LEU A 29 1.99 -2.23 -2.97
C LEU A 29 1.85 -2.38 -4.50
N LYS A 30 2.89 -2.87 -5.18
CA LYS A 30 2.89 -3.11 -6.64
C LYS A 30 2.83 -4.59 -7.00
N ASP A 31 2.66 -5.48 -6.01
CA ASP A 31 2.61 -6.91 -6.25
C ASP A 31 1.41 -7.28 -7.13
N ALA A 32 1.54 -8.36 -7.90
CA ALA A 32 0.47 -8.88 -8.74
C ALA A 32 -0.67 -9.45 -7.86
N ASP A 33 -0.33 -10.02 -6.71
CA ASP A 33 -1.29 -10.59 -5.77
C ASP A 33 -2.00 -9.48 -4.97
N PRO A 34 -3.34 -9.35 -5.07
CA PRO A 34 -4.09 -8.38 -4.29
C PRO A 34 -3.96 -8.58 -2.77
N ASP A 35 -3.74 -9.80 -2.29
CA ASP A 35 -3.58 -10.06 -0.85
C ASP A 35 -2.27 -9.46 -0.33
N ILE A 36 -1.19 -9.52 -1.13
CA ILE A 36 0.09 -8.88 -0.79
C ILE A 36 -0.08 -7.36 -0.78
N ARG A 37 -0.74 -6.78 -1.79
CA ARG A 37 -1.01 -5.33 -1.81
C ARG A 37 -1.86 -4.88 -0.62
N ASN A 38 -2.89 -5.64 -0.29
CA ASN A 38 -3.78 -5.38 0.85
C ASN A 38 -3.00 -5.41 2.16
N ASN A 39 -2.23 -6.47 2.40
CA ASN A 39 -1.43 -6.61 3.63
C ASN A 39 -0.42 -5.47 3.78
N ALA A 40 0.25 -5.11 2.68
CA ALA A 40 1.20 -4.00 2.70
C ALA A 40 0.53 -2.66 3.04
N ALA A 41 -0.67 -2.39 2.52
CA ALA A 41 -1.44 -1.20 2.88
C ALA A 41 -1.84 -1.19 4.36
N ILE A 42 -2.26 -2.33 4.91
CA ILE A 42 -2.59 -2.46 6.35
C ILE A 42 -1.36 -2.23 7.23
N GLU A 43 -0.19 -2.82 6.89
CA GLU A 43 1.03 -2.60 7.65
C GLU A 43 1.50 -1.14 7.62
N LEU A 44 1.37 -0.47 6.47
CA LEU A 44 1.62 0.97 6.36
C LEU A 44 0.66 1.79 7.25
N ALA A 45 -0.60 1.37 7.37
CA ALA A 45 -1.56 1.98 8.27
C ALA A 45 -1.14 1.87 9.75
N LEU A 46 -0.58 0.72 10.13
CA LEU A 46 -0.10 0.46 11.50
C LEU A 46 1.14 1.30 11.85
N LYS A 47 1.94 1.68 10.86
CA LYS A 47 3.06 2.62 11.04
C LYS A 47 2.62 4.07 11.20
N GLY A 48 1.40 4.42 10.80
CA GLY A 48 0.87 5.77 10.97
C GLY A 48 1.70 6.83 10.24
N GLU A 49 1.99 7.96 10.89
CA GLU A 49 2.68 9.11 10.27
C GLU A 49 4.10 8.76 9.76
N ASP A 50 4.77 7.76 10.34
CA ASP A 50 6.08 7.30 9.87
C ASP A 50 6.03 6.76 8.43
N ALA A 51 4.86 6.31 7.97
CA ALA A 51 4.62 5.87 6.60
C ALA A 51 4.21 7.02 5.65
N LYS A 52 4.45 8.29 6.00
CA LYS A 52 4.10 9.45 5.14
C LYS A 52 4.66 9.39 3.72
N THR A 53 5.80 8.72 3.51
CA THR A 53 6.38 8.54 2.16
C THR A 53 5.52 7.62 1.28
N ALA A 54 4.67 6.79 1.89
CA ALA A 54 3.75 5.90 1.20
C ALA A 54 2.44 6.56 0.76
N VAL A 55 2.19 7.84 1.06
CA VAL A 55 0.94 8.54 0.71
C VAL A 55 0.64 8.49 -0.80
N TYR A 56 1.63 8.78 -1.65
CA TYR A 56 1.44 8.73 -3.10
C TYR A 56 1.32 7.30 -3.66
N PRO A 57 2.13 6.32 -3.22
CA PRO A 57 1.88 4.91 -3.53
C PRO A 57 0.47 4.45 -3.15
N LEU A 58 0.01 4.74 -1.93
CA LEU A 58 -1.32 4.39 -1.43
C LEU A 58 -2.44 5.09 -2.20
N SER A 59 -2.25 6.33 -2.65
CA SER A 59 -3.26 7.03 -3.45
C SER A 59 -3.58 6.31 -4.76
N ARG A 60 -2.60 5.60 -5.35
CA ARG A 60 -2.83 4.83 -6.58
C ARG A 60 -3.73 3.62 -6.36
N LEU A 61 -3.67 3.02 -5.17
CA LEU A 61 -4.47 1.85 -4.80
C LEU A 61 -5.93 2.20 -4.50
N LEU A 62 -6.28 3.47 -4.39
CA LEU A 62 -7.68 3.91 -4.34
C LEU A 62 -8.45 3.60 -5.65
N LEU A 63 -7.74 3.25 -6.72
CA LEU A 63 -8.29 2.83 -8.01
C LEU A 63 -7.95 1.37 -8.32
N ASP A 64 -7.53 0.59 -7.33
CA ASP A 64 -7.21 -0.82 -7.53
C ASP A 64 -8.47 -1.61 -7.94
N ASP A 65 -8.31 -2.61 -8.81
CA ASP A 65 -9.42 -3.46 -9.26
C ASP A 65 -10.02 -4.26 -8.10
N ASN A 66 -9.24 -4.56 -7.05
CA ASN A 66 -9.69 -5.28 -5.88
C ASN A 66 -10.27 -4.34 -4.81
N ASP A 67 -11.53 -4.58 -4.44
CA ASP A 67 -12.27 -3.80 -3.46
C ASP A 67 -11.64 -3.78 -2.06
N GLY A 68 -11.03 -4.90 -1.65
CA GLY A 68 -10.29 -5.02 -0.39
C GLY A 68 -9.08 -4.12 -0.37
N VAL A 69 -8.31 -4.12 -1.47
CA VAL A 69 -7.14 -3.25 -1.64
C VAL A 69 -7.53 -1.77 -1.64
N ARG A 70 -8.62 -1.38 -2.32
CA ARG A 70 -9.13 0.00 -2.27
C ARG A 70 -9.49 0.43 -0.84
N SER A 71 -10.16 -0.46 -0.11
CA SER A 71 -10.58 -0.21 1.27
C SER A 71 -9.38 -0.08 2.21
N ALA A 72 -8.38 -0.95 2.07
CA ALA A 72 -7.14 -0.90 2.84
C ALA A 72 -6.32 0.36 2.54
N ALA A 73 -6.25 0.79 1.28
CA ALA A 73 -5.58 2.03 0.90
C ALA A 73 -6.23 3.27 1.51
N SER A 74 -7.57 3.35 1.47
CA SER A 74 -8.33 4.43 2.13
C SER A 74 -8.10 4.42 3.64
N TYR A 75 -8.15 3.25 4.27
CA TYR A 75 -7.86 3.09 5.70
C TYR A 75 -6.44 3.56 6.04
N ALA A 76 -5.44 3.13 5.27
CA ALA A 76 -4.04 3.49 5.48
C ALA A 76 -3.81 5.00 5.38
N LEU A 77 -4.36 5.66 4.35
CA LEU A 77 -4.26 7.11 4.20
C LEU A 77 -4.90 7.86 5.38
N ARG A 78 -6.04 7.40 5.90
CA ARG A 78 -6.67 7.99 7.11
C ARG A 78 -5.81 7.82 8.35
N LYS A 79 -5.14 6.67 8.49
CA LYS A 79 -4.28 6.35 9.64
C LYS A 79 -2.94 7.07 9.60
N ILE A 80 -2.37 7.29 8.41
CA ILE A 80 -1.19 8.13 8.22
C ILE A 80 -1.50 9.57 8.63
N GLY A 81 -2.70 10.08 8.33
CA GLY A 81 -3.24 11.29 8.93
C GLY A 81 -2.53 12.61 8.54
N THR A 82 -1.53 12.57 7.67
CA THR A 82 -0.85 13.78 7.17
C THR A 82 -1.80 14.63 6.33
N HIS A 83 -1.52 15.93 6.26
CA HIS A 83 -2.32 16.86 5.46
C HIS A 83 -2.47 16.39 4.00
N ASP A 84 -1.37 15.88 3.41
CA ASP A 84 -1.40 15.34 2.05
C ASP A 84 -2.27 14.08 1.94
N ALA A 85 -2.24 13.18 2.93
CA ALA A 85 -3.06 11.98 2.95
C ALA A 85 -4.56 12.32 3.00
N ILE A 86 -4.96 13.27 3.85
CA ILE A 86 -6.35 13.72 3.95
C ILE A 86 -6.80 14.41 2.65
N ARG A 87 -5.93 15.24 2.06
CA ARG A 87 -6.23 15.90 0.77
C ARG A 87 -6.47 14.89 -0.34
N VAL A 88 -5.67 13.82 -0.39
CA VAL A 88 -5.82 12.75 -1.38
C VAL A 88 -7.19 12.06 -1.27
N ILE A 89 -7.62 11.73 -0.05
CA ILE A 89 -8.92 11.07 0.17
C ILE A 89 -10.07 11.97 -0.29
N ASN A 90 -10.10 13.23 0.16
CA ASN A 90 -11.16 14.17 -0.22
C ASN A 90 -11.20 14.40 -1.73
N ALA A 91 -10.04 14.47 -2.38
CA ALA A 91 -9.94 14.60 -3.83
C ALA A 91 -10.42 13.34 -4.58
N HIS A 92 -10.37 12.16 -3.96
CA HIS A 92 -10.94 10.94 -4.51
C HIS A 92 -12.46 10.85 -4.29
N GLU A 93 -12.97 11.23 -3.13
CA GLU A 93 -14.43 11.23 -2.84
C GLU A 93 -15.20 12.13 -3.80
N ILE A 94 -14.66 13.32 -4.11
CA ILE A 94 -15.26 14.25 -5.09
C ILE A 94 -15.31 13.64 -6.51
N ARG A 95 -14.33 12.79 -6.85
CA ARG A 95 -14.28 12.13 -8.17
C ARG A 95 -15.22 10.92 -8.23
N GLY A 96 -15.33 10.15 -7.15
CA GLY A 96 -16.25 9.01 -7.05
C GLY A 96 -17.72 9.40 -7.15
N MET A 97 -18.09 10.61 -6.71
CA MET A 97 -19.45 11.14 -6.84
C MET A 97 -19.83 11.61 -8.26
N ARG A 98 -18.90 11.64 -9.21
CA ARG A 98 -19.14 12.11 -10.59
C ARG A 98 -19.31 10.97 -11.60
N SER A 99 -19.25 9.72 -11.17
CA SER A 99 -19.47 8.51 -11.99
C SER A 99 -20.81 7.89 -11.64
#